data_AF-A0A371DP00-F1
#
_entry.id   AF-A0A371DP00-F1
#
_cell.length_a   1.000
_cell.length_b   1.000
_cell.length_c   1.000
_cell.angle_alpha   90.00
_cell.angle_beta   90.00
_cell.angle_gamma   90.00
#
_symmetry.space_group_name_H-M   'P 1'
#
loop_
_entity.id
_entity.type
_entity.pdbx_description
1 polymer ?
#
loop_
_entity_poly.entity_id
_entity_poly.type
_entity_poly.pdbx_seq_one_letter_code
_entity_poly.pdbx_strand_id
1 'polypeptide(L)'
;MYCTHDAYQLSDALPFPITAALPEDFSRDADDIAVWQAAVKPATRFVQNPFMFCSPFEPVTQLLFNRADKMTAAEVIGDMRGIFEGKSTPAPGTFFVTTAQEYVQYQSCVRFRLSKRRVERMREDGLRWSMVAYRSDNGIQSTLPAPIASWKVLTSDAEEIPTSRYAPERHGLDQSDGCCLC
;
A
#
# COMPACT_ATOMS: atom_id res chain seq x y z
N MET A 1 -32.64 30.96 -10.93
CA MET A 1 -32.44 29.50 -10.89
C MET A 1 -30.94 29.28 -11.07
N TYR A 2 -30.20 29.21 -9.96
CA TYR A 2 -28.75 29.08 -9.97
C TYR A 2 -28.40 27.59 -9.98
N CYS A 3 -27.85 27.09 -11.08
CA CYS A 3 -27.16 25.80 -11.08
C CYS A 3 -25.73 26.05 -10.63
N THR A 4 -25.42 25.51 -9.46
CA THR A 4 -24.13 25.49 -8.79
C THR A 4 -23.04 24.93 -9.69
N HIS A 5 -22.02 25.75 -9.93
CA HIS A 5 -20.66 25.28 -10.22
C HIS A 5 -20.13 24.61 -8.96
N ASP A 6 -19.59 23.40 -9.10
CA ASP A 6 -18.43 22.88 -8.34
C ASP A 6 -18.28 21.38 -8.67
N ALA A 7 -17.72 21.09 -9.84
CA ALA A 7 -17.38 19.73 -10.28
C ALA A 7 -15.96 19.67 -10.89
N TYR A 8 -15.08 20.58 -10.48
CA TYR A 8 -13.74 20.71 -11.06
C TYR A 8 -12.66 20.76 -9.98
N GLN A 9 -12.34 19.60 -9.40
CA GLN A 9 -11.02 19.42 -8.78
C GLN A 9 -10.61 17.96 -8.59
N LEU A 10 -10.80 17.16 -9.65
CA LEU A 10 -10.23 15.80 -9.75
C LEU A 10 -9.64 15.53 -11.15
N SER A 11 -9.42 16.58 -11.95
CA SER A 11 -9.14 16.49 -13.40
C SER A 11 -7.69 16.26 -13.80
N ASP A 12 -6.71 16.46 -12.90
CA ASP A 12 -5.32 16.55 -13.35
C ASP A 12 -4.61 15.17 -13.46
N ALA A 13 -5.28 14.08 -13.09
CA ALA A 13 -4.67 12.75 -13.07
C ALA A 13 -5.32 11.74 -14.03
N LEU A 14 -6.53 11.99 -14.54
CA LEU A 14 -7.26 11.05 -15.38
C LEU A 14 -7.99 11.78 -16.51
N PRO A 15 -7.64 11.56 -17.79
CA PRO A 15 -8.17 12.34 -18.91
C PRO A 15 -9.65 12.02 -19.28
N PHE A 16 -10.34 11.24 -18.46
CA PHE A 16 -11.75 10.90 -18.64
C PHE A 16 -12.45 10.65 -17.30
N PRO A 17 -13.75 10.97 -17.19
CA PRO A 17 -14.52 10.73 -15.98
C PRO A 17 -14.68 9.22 -15.74
N ILE A 18 -13.94 8.69 -14.77
CA ILE A 18 -14.06 7.29 -14.32
C ILE A 18 -15.24 7.06 -13.37
N THR A 19 -16.02 8.10 -13.05
CA THR A 19 -17.08 8.04 -12.03
C THR A 19 -18.17 7.01 -12.32
N ALA A 20 -18.42 6.70 -13.60
CA ALA A 20 -19.36 5.65 -14.03
C ALA A 20 -18.73 4.25 -14.12
N ALA A 21 -17.39 4.15 -14.12
CA ALA A 21 -16.65 2.89 -14.19
C ALA A 21 -16.15 2.40 -12.82
N LEU A 22 -16.17 3.27 -11.82
CA LEU A 22 -15.85 2.89 -10.44
C LEU A 22 -17.00 2.05 -9.85
N PRO A 23 -16.68 0.95 -9.14
CA PRO A 23 -17.68 0.19 -8.40
C PRO A 23 -18.49 1.08 -7.46
N GLU A 24 -19.77 0.74 -7.26
CA GLU A 24 -20.71 1.55 -6.46
C GLU A 24 -20.26 1.77 -5.01
N ASP A 25 -19.40 0.88 -4.50
CA ASP A 25 -18.85 0.95 -3.14
C ASP A 25 -17.61 1.87 -3.00
N PHE A 26 -17.15 2.50 -4.09
CA PHE A 26 -16.08 3.51 -4.06
C PHE A 26 -16.64 4.89 -3.71
N SER A 27 -15.96 5.56 -2.78
CA SER A 27 -16.35 6.92 -2.43
C SER A 27 -16.00 7.90 -3.54
N ARG A 28 -16.95 8.80 -3.82
CA ARG A 28 -16.78 9.98 -4.66
C ARG A 28 -16.61 11.26 -3.83
N ASP A 29 -16.76 11.12 -2.50
CA ASP A 29 -16.65 12.21 -1.54
C ASP A 29 -15.22 12.25 -1.00
N ALA A 30 -14.53 13.37 -1.23
CA ALA A 30 -13.16 13.57 -0.77
C ALA A 30 -13.05 13.51 0.77
N ASP A 31 -14.09 13.94 1.50
CA ASP A 31 -14.11 13.93 2.96
C ASP A 31 -14.24 12.51 3.54
N ASP A 32 -14.75 11.57 2.75
CA ASP A 32 -14.80 10.15 3.10
C ASP A 32 -13.47 9.43 2.81
N ILE A 33 -12.56 10.00 2.02
CA ILE A 33 -11.25 9.40 1.79
C ILE A 33 -10.30 9.76 2.93
N ALA A 34 -9.70 8.75 3.56
CA ALA A 34 -8.69 8.93 4.60
C ALA A 34 -7.40 8.17 4.25
N VAL A 35 -6.28 8.64 4.80
CA VAL A 35 -5.02 7.90 4.80
C VAL A 35 -5.03 6.95 6.00
N TRP A 36 -4.86 5.67 5.71
CA TRP A 36 -4.76 4.60 6.69
C TRP A 36 -3.32 4.14 6.78
N GLN A 37 -2.88 3.85 8.00
CA GLN A 37 -1.58 3.27 8.31
C GLN A 37 -1.77 1.88 8.89
N ALA A 38 -1.09 0.91 8.28
CA ALA A 38 -0.97 -0.45 8.80
C ALA A 38 0.47 -0.69 9.25
N ALA A 39 0.65 -1.13 10.49
CA ALA A 39 1.95 -1.63 10.94
C ALA A 39 2.21 -2.99 10.28
N VAL A 40 3.40 -3.14 9.68
CA VAL A 40 3.76 -4.34 8.93
C VAL A 40 5.09 -4.91 9.43
N LYS A 41 5.31 -6.18 9.08
CA LYS A 41 6.59 -6.86 9.22
C LYS A 41 6.94 -7.51 7.89
N PRO A 42 8.22 -7.63 7.52
CA PRO A 42 8.60 -8.25 6.27
C PRO A 42 8.27 -9.74 6.32
N ALA A 43 7.81 -10.30 5.20
CA ALA A 43 7.65 -11.74 5.06
C ALA A 43 9.03 -12.39 4.94
N THR A 44 9.25 -13.58 5.53
CA THR A 44 10.56 -14.25 5.53
C THR A 44 11.14 -14.46 4.13
N ARG A 45 10.27 -14.68 3.13
CA ARG A 45 10.67 -14.81 1.71
C ARG A 45 11.23 -13.53 1.12
N PHE A 46 10.86 -12.36 1.66
CA PHE A 46 11.33 -11.05 1.21
C PHE A 46 12.72 -10.69 1.76
N VAL A 47 13.10 -11.21 2.93
CA VAL A 47 14.34 -10.86 3.66
C VAL A 47 15.61 -11.49 3.03
N GLN A 48 15.48 -12.32 2.00
CA GLN A 48 16.62 -13.04 1.41
C GLN A 48 17.64 -12.13 0.70
N ASN A 49 17.31 -10.86 0.44
CA ASN A 49 18.27 -9.89 -0.10
C ASN A 49 18.42 -8.67 0.83
N PRO A 50 19.48 -8.58 1.64
CA PRO A 50 19.73 -7.44 2.53
C PRO A 50 20.07 -6.15 1.76
N PHE A 51 20.11 -6.15 0.43
CA PHE A 51 20.26 -4.92 -0.37
C PHE A 51 18.93 -4.46 -1.01
N MET A 52 17.82 -5.18 -0.82
CA MET A 52 16.47 -4.67 -1.12
C MET A 52 15.99 -3.73 -0.01
N PHE A 53 16.78 -2.70 0.33
CA PHE A 53 16.30 -1.59 1.15
C PHE A 53 15.69 -0.55 0.22
N CYS A 54 14.42 -0.82 -0.02
CA CYS A 54 13.52 -0.23 -0.99
C CYS A 54 13.34 1.28 -0.75
N SER A 55 13.43 2.04 -1.85
CA SER A 55 12.82 3.36 -1.94
C SER A 55 11.38 3.27 -1.40
N PRO A 56 10.89 4.28 -0.65
CA PRO A 56 9.47 4.33 -0.23
C PRO A 56 8.51 4.35 -1.44
N PHE A 57 9.05 4.57 -2.64
CA PHE A 57 8.38 4.52 -3.93
C PHE A 57 8.92 3.35 -4.76
N GLU A 58 8.47 2.13 -4.46
CA GLU A 58 8.71 0.99 -5.33
C GLU A 58 7.54 0.80 -6.31
N PRO A 59 7.73 1.10 -7.61
CA PRO A 59 6.62 1.11 -8.59
C PRO A 59 6.00 -0.26 -8.84
N VAL A 60 6.67 -1.34 -8.43
CA VAL A 60 6.17 -2.73 -8.56
C VAL A 60 5.42 -3.22 -7.34
N THR A 61 5.29 -2.38 -6.30
CA THR A 61 4.54 -2.75 -5.09
C THR A 61 3.06 -2.59 -5.32
N GLN A 62 2.28 -3.55 -4.85
CA GLN A 62 0.83 -3.51 -4.82
C GLN A 62 0.35 -3.92 -3.44
N LEU A 63 -0.78 -3.35 -2.99
CA LEU A 63 -1.40 -3.80 -1.74
C LEU A 63 -2.60 -4.66 -2.09
N LEU A 64 -2.58 -5.88 -1.58
CA LEU A 64 -3.69 -6.82 -1.64
C LEU A 64 -4.45 -6.75 -0.33
N PHE A 65 -5.75 -6.52 -0.43
CA PHE A 65 -6.70 -6.61 0.66
C PHE A 65 -7.54 -7.85 0.46
N ASN A 66 -7.58 -8.76 1.43
CA ASN A 66 -8.33 -10.01 1.30
C ASN A 66 -9.07 -10.37 2.58
N ARG A 67 -10.16 -11.11 2.43
CA ARG A 67 -10.85 -11.82 3.50
C ARG A 67 -10.08 -13.06 3.91
N ALA A 68 -9.34 -12.96 5.02
CA ALA A 68 -8.52 -14.04 5.56
C ALA A 68 -9.35 -15.26 6.04
N ASP A 69 -10.66 -15.10 6.22
CA ASP A 69 -11.60 -16.21 6.48
C ASP A 69 -11.99 -17.00 5.23
N LYS A 70 -11.77 -16.43 4.03
CA LYS A 70 -12.15 -17.05 2.75
C LYS A 70 -10.97 -17.53 1.93
N MET A 71 -9.83 -16.85 2.05
CA MET A 71 -8.63 -17.19 1.31
C MET A 71 -7.37 -16.60 1.93
N THR A 72 -6.23 -17.20 1.60
CA THR A 72 -4.91 -16.68 1.96
C THR A 72 -4.40 -15.70 0.89
N ALA A 73 -3.53 -14.78 1.31
CA ALA A 73 -2.88 -13.87 0.37
C ALA A 73 -2.05 -14.62 -0.69
N ALA A 74 -1.38 -15.71 -0.30
CA ALA A 74 -0.55 -16.50 -1.20
C ALA A 74 -1.37 -17.14 -2.33
N GLU A 75 -2.59 -17.59 -2.05
CA GLU A 75 -3.50 -18.12 -3.07
C GLU A 75 -3.90 -17.04 -4.09
N VAL A 76 -4.27 -15.84 -3.61
CA VAL A 76 -4.61 -14.72 -4.53
C VAL A 76 -3.41 -14.36 -5.40
N ILE A 77 -2.23 -14.17 -4.78
CA ILE A 77 -1.04 -13.71 -5.47
C ILE A 77 -0.58 -14.74 -6.51
N GLY A 78 -0.62 -16.03 -6.17
CA GLY A 78 -0.23 -17.11 -7.09
C GLY A 78 -1.18 -17.29 -8.28
N ASP A 79 -2.44 -16.88 -8.15
CA ASP A 79 -3.48 -17.05 -9.17
C ASP A 79 -3.90 -15.72 -9.83
N MET A 80 -3.20 -14.62 -9.55
CA MET A 80 -3.58 -13.26 -9.94
C MET A 80 -3.85 -13.14 -11.46
N ARG A 81 -3.02 -13.81 -12.27
CA ARG A 81 -3.20 -13.85 -13.73
C ARG A 81 -4.53 -14.50 -14.13
N GLY A 82 -4.85 -15.67 -13.59
CA GLY A 82 -6.09 -16.38 -13.89
C GLY A 82 -7.32 -15.57 -13.47
N ILE A 83 -7.24 -14.89 -12.33
CA ILE A 83 -8.33 -14.04 -11.84
C ILE A 83 -8.59 -12.87 -12.79
N PHE A 84 -7.54 -12.18 -13.27
CA PHE A 84 -7.70 -11.11 -14.25
C PHE A 84 -8.14 -11.61 -15.64
N GLU A 85 -7.85 -12.86 -15.99
CA GLU A 85 -8.33 -13.53 -17.20
C GLU A 85 -9.79 -14.02 -17.08
N GLY A 86 -10.48 -13.74 -15.97
CA GLY A 86 -11.91 -14.01 -15.80
C GLY A 86 -12.25 -15.30 -15.04
N LYS A 87 -11.28 -15.89 -14.34
CA LYS A 87 -11.56 -17.01 -13.43
C LYS A 87 -12.55 -16.58 -12.34
N SER A 88 -13.59 -17.39 -12.14
CA SER A 88 -14.68 -17.11 -11.18
C SER A 88 -14.28 -17.29 -9.71
N THR A 89 -13.06 -17.75 -9.44
CA THR A 89 -12.49 -17.91 -8.10
C THR A 89 -11.29 -16.99 -7.94
N PRO A 90 -11.23 -16.21 -6.85
CA PRO A 90 -12.17 -16.20 -5.73
C PRO A 90 -13.46 -15.40 -6.03
N ALA A 91 -14.49 -15.61 -5.21
CA ALA A 91 -15.78 -14.96 -5.40
C ALA A 91 -15.65 -13.42 -5.38
N PRO A 92 -16.45 -12.68 -6.18
CA PRO A 92 -16.42 -11.22 -6.17
C PRO A 92 -16.56 -10.65 -4.75
N GLY A 93 -15.75 -9.62 -4.43
CA GLY A 93 -15.76 -8.96 -3.13
C GLY A 93 -14.99 -9.67 -2.01
N THR A 94 -14.31 -10.78 -2.27
CA THR A 94 -13.44 -11.42 -1.26
C THR A 94 -12.04 -10.80 -1.17
N PHE A 95 -11.62 -10.08 -2.22
CA PHE A 95 -10.36 -9.36 -2.23
C PHE A 95 -10.43 -8.16 -3.17
N PHE A 96 -9.47 -7.25 -3.04
CA PHE A 96 -9.20 -6.18 -4.00
C PHE A 96 -7.73 -5.77 -3.92
N VAL A 97 -7.23 -5.15 -5.00
CA VAL A 97 -5.84 -4.67 -5.10
C VAL A 97 -5.82 -3.17 -5.30
N THR A 98 -4.88 -2.47 -4.66
CA THR A 98 -4.55 -1.08 -4.97
C THR A 98 -3.11 -0.94 -5.42
N THR A 99 -2.91 -0.10 -6.42
CA THR A 99 -1.61 0.34 -6.93
C THR A 99 -1.21 1.71 -6.40
N ALA A 100 -2.11 2.41 -5.70
CA ALA A 100 -1.88 3.75 -5.16
C ALA A 100 -1.46 3.67 -3.69
N GLN A 101 -0.17 3.43 -3.44
CA GLN A 101 0.39 3.54 -2.08
C GLN A 101 0.90 4.95 -1.83
N GLU A 102 0.70 5.45 -0.61
CA GLU A 102 1.25 6.74 -0.16
C GLU A 102 2.67 6.57 0.37
N TYR A 103 2.94 5.45 1.04
CA TYR A 103 4.21 5.15 1.67
C TYR A 103 4.36 3.64 1.90
N VAL A 104 5.52 3.08 1.58
CA VAL A 104 5.84 1.69 1.85
C VAL A 104 7.19 1.59 2.54
N GLN A 105 7.21 1.15 3.79
CA GLN A 105 8.41 0.70 4.48
C GLN A 105 8.17 -0.70 5.05
N TYR A 106 8.67 -1.72 4.34
CA TYR A 106 8.40 -3.14 4.62
C TYR A 106 8.71 -3.60 6.06
N GLN A 107 9.54 -2.84 6.78
CA GLN A 107 9.96 -3.14 8.16
C GLN A 107 9.08 -2.51 9.24
N SER A 108 8.27 -1.51 8.90
CA SER A 108 7.57 -0.68 9.90
C SER A 108 6.09 -0.49 9.55
N CYS A 109 5.79 0.20 8.45
CA CYS A 109 4.42 0.55 8.10
C CYS A 109 4.20 0.73 6.60
N VAL A 110 2.93 0.61 6.23
CA VAL A 110 2.42 0.97 4.90
C VAL A 110 1.29 1.97 5.08
N ARG A 111 1.29 3.03 4.27
CA ARG A 111 0.22 4.04 4.23
C ARG A 111 -0.50 3.98 2.89
N PHE A 112 -1.83 4.07 2.92
CA PHE A 112 -2.67 3.98 1.74
C PHE A 112 -3.99 4.74 1.93
N ARG A 113 -4.60 5.18 0.83
CA ARG A 113 -5.92 5.83 0.86
C ARG A 113 -7.05 4.82 0.70
N LEU A 114 -8.06 4.91 1.57
CA LEU A 114 -9.32 4.20 1.43
C LEU A 114 -10.47 5.03 2.02
N SER A 115 -11.68 4.77 1.54
CA SER A 115 -12.94 5.28 2.10
C SER A 115 -13.10 4.87 3.57
N LYS A 116 -13.49 5.82 4.42
CA LYS A 116 -13.82 5.58 5.83
C LYS A 116 -14.97 4.59 5.95
N ARG A 117 -16.07 4.85 5.23
CA ARG A 117 -17.23 3.94 5.17
C ARG A 117 -16.86 2.53 4.72
N ARG A 118 -15.95 2.40 3.75
CA ARG A 118 -15.47 1.07 3.30
C ARG A 118 -14.74 0.34 4.42
N VAL A 119 -13.82 1.01 5.10
CA VAL A 119 -13.06 0.41 6.21
C VAL A 119 -13.97 0.08 7.38
N GLU A 120 -14.99 0.89 7.67
CA GLU A 120 -16.02 0.58 8.66
C GLU A 120 -16.77 -0.71 8.31
N ARG A 121 -17.25 -0.87 7.07
CA ARG A 121 -17.88 -2.12 6.61
C ARG A 121 -16.94 -3.31 6.72
N MET A 122 -15.66 -3.12 6.37
CA MET A 122 -14.67 -4.19 6.51
C MET A 122 -14.39 -4.55 7.97
N ARG A 123 -14.68 -3.66 8.94
CA ARG A 123 -14.54 -3.90 10.38
C ARG A 123 -15.78 -4.55 11.01
N GLU A 124 -16.92 -4.56 10.32
CA GLU A 124 -18.14 -5.18 10.84
C GLU A 124 -17.90 -6.64 11.25
N ASP A 125 -18.49 -7.01 12.39
CA ASP A 125 -18.25 -8.29 13.06
C ASP A 125 -18.55 -9.46 12.12
N GLY A 126 -17.49 -10.17 11.72
CA GLY A 126 -17.56 -11.37 10.89
C GLY A 126 -16.68 -11.35 9.63
N LEU A 127 -16.18 -10.18 9.20
CA LEU A 127 -15.30 -10.07 8.05
C LEU A 127 -13.83 -9.98 8.48
N ARG A 128 -13.03 -11.02 8.24
CA ARG A 128 -11.61 -11.07 8.67
C ARG A 128 -10.69 -10.44 7.63
N TRP A 129 -10.84 -9.14 7.38
CA TRP A 129 -10.01 -8.44 6.40
C TRP A 129 -8.56 -8.28 6.85
N SER A 130 -7.64 -8.40 5.90
CA SER A 130 -6.20 -8.18 6.08
C SER A 130 -5.60 -7.51 4.85
N MET A 131 -4.46 -6.85 5.04
CA MET A 131 -3.67 -6.23 3.98
C MET A 131 -2.30 -6.88 3.93
N VAL A 132 -1.79 -7.14 2.72
CA VAL A 132 -0.39 -7.46 2.47
C VAL A 132 0.16 -6.56 1.37
N ALA A 133 1.42 -6.17 1.47
CA ALA A 133 2.17 -5.69 0.32
C ALA A 133 2.77 -6.90 -0.42
N TYR A 134 2.68 -6.87 -1.74
CA TYR A 134 3.34 -7.84 -2.61
C TYR A 134 3.91 -7.15 -3.84
N ARG A 135 4.83 -7.84 -4.51
CA ARG A 135 5.46 -7.38 -5.73
C ARG A 135 4.78 -8.00 -6.95
N SER A 136 4.36 -7.16 -7.90
CA SER A 136 3.64 -7.62 -9.08
C SER A 136 4.54 -8.25 -10.15
N ASP A 137 5.83 -7.93 -10.15
CA ASP A 137 6.78 -8.42 -11.16
C ASP A 137 7.19 -9.89 -10.94
N ASN A 138 7.19 -10.35 -9.69
CA ASN A 138 7.59 -11.71 -9.32
C ASN A 138 6.56 -12.47 -8.48
N GLY A 139 5.42 -11.85 -8.14
CA GLY A 139 4.39 -12.47 -7.32
C GLY A 139 4.85 -12.80 -5.90
N ILE A 140 5.85 -12.09 -5.37
CA ILE A 140 6.37 -12.32 -4.01
C ILE A 140 5.60 -11.47 -3.01
N GLN A 141 5.05 -12.10 -1.99
CA GLN A 141 4.51 -11.42 -0.81
C GLN A 141 5.65 -10.77 -0.02
N SER A 142 5.56 -9.46 0.18
CA SER A 142 6.61 -8.65 0.81
C SER A 142 6.41 -8.48 2.32
N THR A 143 5.16 -8.44 2.79
CA THR A 143 4.84 -8.29 4.23
C THR A 143 4.01 -9.44 4.76
N LEU A 144 4.06 -9.67 6.07
CA LEU A 144 3.05 -10.46 6.76
C LEU A 144 1.67 -9.76 6.70
N PRO A 145 0.56 -10.51 6.80
CA PRO A 145 -0.79 -9.93 6.85
C PRO A 145 -0.96 -8.95 8.01
N ALA A 146 -1.36 -7.73 7.68
CA ALA A 146 -1.78 -6.71 8.65
C ALA A 146 -3.31 -6.75 8.78
N PRO A 147 -3.87 -7.29 9.89
CA PRO A 147 -5.31 -7.39 10.06
C PRO A 147 -5.94 -6.00 10.17
N ILE A 148 -7.18 -5.85 9.69
CA ILE A 148 -7.88 -4.56 9.68
C ILE A 148 -8.01 -3.90 11.06
N ALA A 149 -8.10 -4.72 12.11
CA ALA A 149 -8.13 -4.26 13.50
C ALA A 149 -6.86 -3.47 13.91
N SER A 150 -5.75 -3.68 13.21
CA SER A 150 -4.48 -2.98 13.46
C SER A 150 -4.33 -1.66 12.70
N TRP A 151 -5.20 -1.37 11.74
CA TRP A 151 -5.08 -0.17 10.90
C TRP A 151 -5.55 1.06 11.64
N LYS A 152 -4.81 2.16 11.51
CA LYS A 152 -5.10 3.44 12.15
C LYS A 152 -5.32 4.50 11.09
N VAL A 153 -6.27 5.42 11.32
CA VAL A 153 -6.39 6.63 10.50
C VAL A 153 -5.23 7.54 10.86
N LEU A 154 -4.53 8.06 9.85
CA LEU A 154 -3.59 9.16 10.04
C LEU A 154 -4.39 10.46 10.01
N THR A 155 -4.49 11.12 11.16
CA THR A 155 -4.94 12.51 11.23
C THR A 155 -3.79 13.41 10.76
N SER A 156 -4.11 14.44 9.99
CA SER A 156 -3.16 15.36 9.32
C SER A 156 -2.06 15.95 10.20
N ASP A 157 -2.23 15.91 11.52
CA ASP A 157 -1.43 16.68 12.47
C ASP A 157 -0.30 15.87 13.15
N ALA A 158 -0.18 14.56 12.88
CA ALA A 158 0.63 13.68 13.76
C ALA A 158 1.92 13.09 13.17
N GLU A 159 2.09 12.95 11.86
CA GLU A 159 3.31 12.34 11.32
C GLU A 159 3.68 12.93 9.97
N GLU A 160 4.50 14.00 9.99
CA GLU A 160 5.37 14.31 8.86
C GLU A 160 6.02 13.00 8.41
N ILE A 161 5.88 12.69 7.12
CA ILE A 161 6.67 11.64 6.48
C ILE A 161 8.10 11.90 6.92
N PRO A 162 8.83 10.93 7.51
CA PRO A 162 10.28 11.00 7.56
C PRO A 162 10.73 10.97 6.11
N THR A 163 10.67 12.12 5.44
CA THR A 163 11.40 12.39 4.23
C THR A 163 12.81 12.05 4.61
N SER A 164 13.39 11.06 3.94
CA SER A 164 14.68 10.51 4.27
C SER A 164 15.67 11.67 4.43
N ARG A 165 15.92 12.09 5.68
CA ARG A 165 17.15 12.79 5.98
C ARG A 165 18.20 11.74 5.74
N TYR A 166 18.82 11.88 4.58
CA TYR A 166 20.10 11.31 4.20
C TYR A 166 20.83 10.80 5.43
N ALA A 167 21.12 9.50 5.46
CA ALA A 167 22.23 9.04 6.27
C ALA A 167 23.42 9.94 5.90
N PRO A 168 24.03 10.68 6.84
CA PRO A 168 25.24 11.40 6.50
C PRO A 168 26.25 10.36 6.06
N GLU A 169 26.71 10.51 4.81
CA GLU A 169 27.88 9.82 4.32
C GLU A 169 28.96 9.94 5.38
N ARG A 170 29.33 8.83 6.01
CA ARG A 170 30.58 8.76 6.76
C ARG A 170 31.71 8.76 5.73
N HIS A 171 32.00 9.92 5.16
CA HIS A 171 33.33 10.26 4.69
C HIS A 171 34.23 10.40 5.93
N GLY A 172 34.66 9.26 6.45
CA GLY A 172 35.91 9.16 7.19
C GLY A 172 37.02 8.94 6.19
N LEU A 173 37.43 10.00 5.50
CA LEU A 173 38.78 10.09 4.96
C LEU A 173 39.72 10.12 6.16
N ASP A 174 40.24 8.96 6.55
CA ASP A 174 41.44 8.93 7.38
C ASP A 174 42.65 8.98 6.42
N GLN A 175 42.98 10.21 6.02
CA GLN A 175 44.32 10.56 5.59
C GLN A 175 45.21 10.53 6.83
N SER A 176 45.94 9.42 7.01
CA SER A 176 47.22 9.47 7.71
C SER A 176 48.33 9.20 6.69
N ASP A 177 48.85 10.30 6.16
CA ASP A 177 50.21 10.37 5.64
C ASP A 177 51.18 9.90 6.72
N GLY A 178 52.04 8.95 6.35
CA GLY A 178 53.05 8.38 7.21
C GLY A 178 54.15 7.72 6.39
N CYS A 179 54.94 8.54 5.69
CA CYS A 179 56.26 8.18 5.19
C CYS A 179 57.05 7.35 6.22
N CYS A 180 57.62 6.23 5.80
CA CYS A 180 59.07 6.01 5.84
C CYS A 180 59.45 4.68 5.18
N LEU A 181 60.23 4.81 4.11
CA LEU A 181 61.16 3.82 3.60
C LEU A 181 62.11 3.36 4.72
N CYS A 182 62.32 2.05 4.82
CA CYS A 182 63.60 1.35 5.03
C CYS A 182 63.39 -0.12 4.67
#